data_AF-Q975R2-F1
#
_entry.id   AF-Q975R2-F1
#
_cell.length_a   1.000
_cell.length_b   1.000
_cell.length_c   1.000
_cell.angle_alpha   90.00
_cell.angle_beta   90.00
_cell.angle_gamma   90.00
#
_symmetry.space_group_name_H-M   'P 1'
#
loop_
_entity.id
_entity.type
_entity.pdbx_description
1 polymer ?
#
loop_
_entity_poly.entity_id
_entity_poly.type
_entity_poly.pdbx_seq_one_letter_code
_entity_poly.pdbx_strand_id
1 'polypeptide(L)'
;MPLGEKCNYLCPYFRCNKKALNIQKKYVKGTPQKIGYCMWVGDICITGDCQYAYCEKRALLPGNKCAFAIKRNENGEDMERELKKEEEYDSKMKDILSKRFGHKGYDLL
;
A
#
# COMPACT_ATOMS: atom_id res chain seq x y z
N MET A 1 -1.42 -8.99 2.42
CA MET A 1 -1.41 -7.55 2.08
C MET A 1 -1.10 -7.41 0.59
N PRO A 2 -1.59 -6.36 -0.08
CA PRO A 2 -1.17 -6.02 -1.44
C PRO A 2 0.33 -5.72 -1.50
N LEU A 3 0.94 -5.87 -2.68
CA LEU A 3 2.35 -5.52 -2.92
C LEU A 3 2.35 -4.17 -3.63
N GLY A 4 2.64 -3.10 -2.87
CA GLY A 4 2.33 -1.75 -3.31
C GLY A 4 0.84 -1.61 -3.59
N GLU A 5 0.48 -1.05 -4.75
CA GLU A 5 -0.91 -0.86 -5.18
C GLU A 5 -1.55 -2.11 -5.81
N LYS A 6 -0.77 -3.16 -6.08
CA LYS A 6 -1.25 -4.34 -6.80
C LYS A 6 -1.67 -5.48 -5.90
N CYS A 7 -2.68 -6.22 -6.33
CA CYS A 7 -3.00 -7.51 -5.73
C CYS A 7 -1.87 -8.51 -5.98
N ASN A 8 -1.78 -9.53 -5.12
CA ASN A 8 -0.86 -10.65 -5.26
C ASN A 8 -1.53 -11.94 -4.77
N TYR A 9 -1.05 -13.08 -5.27
CA TYR A 9 -1.59 -14.41 -4.97
C TYR A 9 -1.37 -14.86 -3.51
N LEU A 10 -0.53 -14.17 -2.73
CA LEU A 10 -0.34 -14.43 -1.30
C LEU A 10 -1.26 -13.56 -0.43
N CYS A 11 -2.07 -12.69 -1.04
CA CYS A 11 -3.01 -11.88 -0.29
C CYS A 11 -4.09 -12.78 0.36
N PRO A 12 -4.36 -12.66 1.67
CA PRO A 12 -5.33 -13.51 2.37
C PRO A 12 -6.76 -13.44 1.81
N TYR A 13 -7.09 -12.37 1.09
CA TYR A 13 -8.40 -12.15 0.48
C TYR A 13 -8.43 -12.43 -1.02
N PHE A 14 -7.30 -12.77 -1.65
CA PHE A 14 -7.26 -13.13 -3.06
C PHE A 14 -7.82 -14.54 -3.25
N ARG A 15 -8.71 -14.71 -4.23
CA ARG A 15 -9.35 -15.97 -4.54
C ARG A 15 -9.40 -16.19 -6.06
N CYS A 16 -9.38 -17.46 -6.45
CA CYS A 16 -9.57 -17.91 -7.82
C CYS A 16 -10.89 -18.67 -7.90
N ASN A 17 -11.83 -18.22 -8.74
CA ASN A 17 -13.14 -18.85 -8.93
C ASN A 17 -13.02 -20.31 -9.43
N LYS A 18 -11.98 -20.62 -10.21
CA LYS A 18 -11.70 -21.99 -10.69
C LYS A 18 -11.03 -22.89 -9.65
N LYS A 19 -10.74 -22.37 -8.44
CA LYS A 19 -9.98 -23.08 -7.38
C LYS A 19 -8.65 -23.68 -7.87
N ALA A 20 -8.06 -23.09 -8.90
CA ALA A 20 -6.86 -23.59 -9.56
C ALA A 20 -5.56 -23.04 -8.96
N LEU A 21 -5.64 -22.04 -8.06
CA LEU A 21 -4.47 -21.45 -7.42
C LEU A 21 -3.87 -22.44 -6.41
N ASN A 22 -2.59 -22.77 -6.60
CA ASN A 22 -1.78 -23.55 -5.68
C ASN A 22 -0.53 -22.75 -5.30
N ILE A 23 -0.19 -22.70 -4.02
CA ILE A 23 1.03 -22.03 -3.54
C ILE A 23 2.13 -23.07 -3.39
N GLN A 24 3.10 -23.03 -4.28
CA GLN A 24 4.25 -23.93 -4.28
C GLN A 24 5.48 -23.25 -3.70
N LYS A 25 6.42 -24.05 -3.20
CA LYS A 25 7.76 -23.58 -2.81
C LYS A 25 8.73 -23.91 -3.93
N LYS A 26 9.41 -22.90 -4.48
CA LYS A 26 10.46 -23.07 -5.48
C LYS A 26 11.75 -22.48 -4.94
N TYR A 27 12.86 -23.19 -5.10
CA TYR A 27 14.18 -22.69 -4.70
C TYR A 27 14.78 -21.89 -5.85
N VAL A 28 15.08 -20.62 -5.59
CA VAL A 28 15.77 -19.74 -6.53
C VAL A 28 17.09 -19.35 -5.89
N LYS A 29 18.22 -19.76 -6.50
CA LYS A 29 19.58 -19.54 -5.96
C LYS A 29 19.75 -20.01 -4.50
N GLY A 30 19.13 -21.14 -4.16
CA GLY A 30 19.18 -21.72 -2.81
C GLY A 30 18.19 -21.10 -1.81
N THR A 31 17.51 -20.00 -2.14
CA THR A 31 16.49 -19.40 -1.27
C THR A 31 15.09 -19.93 -1.62
N PRO A 32 14.32 -20.46 -0.66
CA PRO A 32 12.94 -20.87 -0.90
C PRO A 32 12.05 -19.65 -1.12
N GLN A 33 11.36 -19.61 -2.26
CA GLN A 33 10.37 -18.60 -2.60
C GLN A 33 9.00 -19.24 -2.79
N LYS A 34 7.96 -18.59 -2.28
CA LYS A 34 6.57 -19.01 -2.52
C LYS A 34 6.13 -18.46 -3.87
N ILE A 35 5.67 -19.34 -4.75
CA ILE A 35 5.13 -18.98 -6.07
C ILE A 35 3.67 -19.40 -6.16
N GLY A 36 2.84 -18.56 -6.76
CA GLY A 36 1.48 -18.93 -7.15
C GLY A 36 1.52 -19.68 -8.47
N TYR A 37 0.94 -20.87 -8.51
CA TYR A 37 0.85 -21.71 -9.69
C TYR A 37 -0.61 -22.01 -10.01
N CYS A 38 -0.99 -21.89 -11.28
CA CYS A 38 -2.33 -22.19 -11.77
C CYS A 38 -2.37 -23.64 -12.26
N MET A 39 -2.98 -24.53 -11.49
CA MET A 39 -3.08 -25.96 -11.83
C MET A 39 -3.95 -26.22 -13.07
N TRP A 40 -4.79 -25.27 -13.49
CA TRP A 40 -5.65 -25.42 -14.66
C TRP A 40 -4.90 -25.13 -15.97
N VAL A 41 -4.06 -24.09 -15.98
CA VAL A 41 -3.26 -23.72 -17.16
C VAL A 41 -1.91 -24.44 -17.17
N GLY A 42 -1.38 -24.79 -15.99
CA GLY A 42 -0.03 -25.33 -15.85
C GLY A 42 1.06 -24.25 -15.87
N ASP A 43 0.75 -23.02 -15.45
CA ASP A 43 1.70 -21.89 -15.46
C ASP A 43 1.59 -21.01 -14.21
N ILE A 44 2.49 -20.03 -14.06
CA ILE A 44 2.54 -19.07 -12.97
C ILE A 44 1.23 -18.26 -12.92
N CYS A 45 0.71 -18.07 -11.70
CA CYS A 45 -0.48 -17.28 -11.47
C CYS A 45 -0.24 -15.79 -11.78
N ILE A 46 -0.99 -15.27 -12.75
CA ILE A 46 -1.00 -13.84 -13.13
C ILE A 46 -1.81 -12.95 -12.17
N THR A 47 -2.30 -13.51 -11.05
CA THR A 47 -3.04 -12.78 -10.01
C THR A 47 -4.28 -12.05 -10.56
N GLY A 48 -4.42 -10.74 -10.35
CA GLY A 48 -5.64 -9.98 -10.60
C GLY A 48 -5.88 -9.66 -12.06
N ASP A 49 -4.91 -9.97 -12.94
CA ASP A 49 -5.08 -9.91 -14.38
C ASP A 49 -5.87 -11.14 -14.92
N CYS A 50 -6.05 -12.17 -14.09
CA CYS A 50 -6.87 -13.33 -14.44
C CYS A 50 -8.36 -12.99 -14.36
N GLN A 51 -9.11 -13.31 -15.41
CA GLN A 51 -10.59 -13.17 -15.44
C GLN A 51 -11.33 -13.92 -14.31
N TYR A 52 -10.69 -14.96 -13.75
CA TYR A 52 -11.26 -15.75 -12.65
C TYR A 52 -10.80 -15.28 -11.27
N ALA A 53 -9.96 -14.25 -11.21
CA ALA A 53 -9.50 -13.68 -9.96
C ALA A 53 -10.57 -12.75 -9.36
N TYR A 54 -10.71 -12.81 -8.05
CA TYR A 54 -11.52 -11.87 -7.31
C TYR A 54 -10.95 -11.66 -5.91
N CYS A 55 -11.30 -10.52 -5.32
CA CYS A 55 -11.03 -10.26 -3.92
C CYS A 55 -12.30 -10.57 -3.12
N GLU A 56 -12.17 -11.38 -2.07
CA GLU A 56 -13.25 -11.69 -1.14
C GLU A 56 -13.82 -10.43 -0.48
N LYS A 57 -12.98 -9.40 -0.28
CA LYS A 57 -13.36 -8.07 0.22
C LYS A 57 -13.79 -7.09 -0.87
N ARG A 58 -13.98 -7.55 -2.12
CA ARG A 58 -14.39 -6.74 -3.28
C ARG A 58 -13.47 -5.54 -3.56
N ALA A 59 -12.19 -5.68 -3.27
CA ALA A 59 -11.19 -4.62 -3.43
C ALA A 59 -10.28 -4.79 -4.66
N LEU A 60 -10.55 -5.75 -5.55
CA LEU A 60 -9.80 -5.94 -6.79
C LEU A 60 -10.41 -5.04 -7.88
N LEU A 61 -9.63 -4.11 -8.39
CA LEU A 61 -9.96 -3.21 -9.48
C LEU A 61 -9.34 -3.71 -10.80
N PRO A 62 -9.84 -3.24 -11.96
CA PRO A 62 -9.24 -3.53 -13.26
C PRO A 62 -7.74 -3.23 -13.29
N GLY A 63 -6.96 -4.05 -14.02
CA GLY A 63 -5.50 -3.93 -14.10
C GLY A 63 -4.77 -4.37 -12.82
N ASN A 64 -5.34 -5.34 -12.08
CA ASN A 64 -4.73 -5.94 -10.90
C ASN A 64 -4.45 -4.95 -9.74
N LYS A 65 -5.23 -3.86 -9.66
CA LYS A 65 -5.10 -2.83 -8.61
C LYS A 65 -5.93 -3.18 -7.38
N CYS A 66 -5.45 -2.79 -6.20
CA CYS A 66 -6.13 -3.01 -4.93
C CYS A 66 -6.69 -1.70 -4.37
N ALA A 67 -8.01 -1.60 -4.27
CA ALA A 67 -8.67 -0.40 -3.73
C ALA A 67 -8.23 -0.05 -2.30
N PHE A 68 -7.94 -1.07 -1.46
CA PHE A 68 -7.42 -0.82 -0.10
C PHE A 68 -6.00 -0.31 -0.09
N ALA A 69 -5.17 -0.71 -1.06
CA ALA A 69 -3.80 -0.19 -1.16
C ALA A 69 -3.81 1.28 -1.58
N ILE A 70 -4.59 1.59 -2.61
CA ILE A 70 -4.72 2.95 -3.14
C ILE A 70 -5.21 3.91 -2.06
N LYS A 71 -6.32 3.58 -1.39
CA LYS A 71 -6.85 4.41 -0.30
C LYS A 71 -5.87 4.62 0.86
N ARG A 72 -5.06 3.59 1.17
CA ARG A 72 -4.04 3.70 2.22
C ARG A 72 -2.92 4.65 1.83
N ASN A 73 -2.51 4.64 0.56
CA ASN A 73 -1.51 5.58 0.05
C ASN A 73 -2.07 7.01 0.03
N GLU A 74 -3.30 7.21 -0.47
CA GLU A 74 -3.96 8.53 -0.50
C GLU A 74 -4.07 9.13 0.91
N ASN A 75 -4.55 8.36 1.89
CA ASN A 75 -4.64 8.82 3.27
C ASN A 75 -3.26 9.12 3.89
N GLY A 76 -2.22 8.37 3.51
CA GLY A 76 -0.85 8.62 3.96
C GLY A 76 -0.28 9.92 3.40
N GLU A 77 -0.52 10.18 2.10
CA GLU A 77 -0.11 11.42 1.45
C GLU A 77 -0.84 12.64 2.02
N ASP A 78 -2.14 12.52 2.28
CA ASP A 78 -2.91 13.63 2.86
C ASP A 78 -2.47 13.93 4.29
N MET A 79 -2.22 12.90 5.11
CA MET A 79 -1.65 13.08 6.46
C MET A 79 -0.28 13.77 6.41
N GLU A 80 0.61 13.35 5.49
CA GLU A 80 1.93 13.97 5.35
C GLU A 80 1.84 15.42 4.87
N ARG A 81 0.88 15.74 3.99
CA ARG A 81 0.62 17.11 3.53
C ARG A 81 0.08 18.00 4.64
N GLU A 82 -0.79 17.49 5.50
CA GLU A 82 -1.32 18.24 6.65
C GLU A 82 -0.21 18.56 7.65
N LEU A 83 0.64 17.59 8.00
CA LEU A 83 1.78 17.79 8.90
C LEU A 83 2.74 18.88 8.37
N LYS A 84 3.06 18.87 7.06
CA LYS A 84 3.91 19.91 6.45
C LYS A 84 3.28 21.31 6.53
N LYS A 85 1.96 21.41 6.37
CA LYS A 85 1.25 22.70 6.50
C LYS A 85 1.29 23.23 7.93
N GLU A 86 1.15 22.35 8.92
CA GLU A 86 1.25 22.71 10.33
C GLU A 86 2.67 23.21 10.67
N GLU A 87 3.71 22.48 10.25
CA GLU A 87 5.12 22.89 10.44
C GLU A 87 5.43 24.25 9.80
N GLU A 88 4.93 24.48 8.57
CA GLU A 88 5.08 25.78 7.90
C GLU A 88 4.35 26.91 8.62
N TYR A 89 3.15 26.63 9.16
CA TYR A 89 2.35 27.62 9.89
C TYR A 89 3.02 27.99 11.21
N ASP A 90 3.51 27.00 11.95
CA ASP A 90 4.25 27.21 13.20
C ASP A 90 5.54 27.99 12.98
N SER A 91 6.29 27.69 11.91
CA SER A 91 7.49 28.45 11.56
C SER A 91 7.15 29.91 11.26
N LYS A 92 6.08 30.17 10.49
CA LYS A 92 5.63 31.55 10.19
C LYS A 92 5.15 32.27 11.44
N MET A 93 4.45 31.58 12.35
CA MET A 93 4.03 32.12 13.64
C MET A 93 5.23 32.51 14.51
N LYS A 94 6.24 31.64 14.62
CA LYS A 94 7.50 31.92 15.35
C LYS A 94 8.24 33.12 14.75
N ASP A 95 8.27 33.26 13.43
CA ASP A 95 8.87 34.42 12.76
C ASP A 95 8.11 35.73 13.03
N ILE A 96 6.78 35.69 13.04
CA ILE A 96 5.96 36.88 13.33
C ILE A 96 6.10 37.29 14.80
N LEU A 97 6.06 36.32 15.72
CA LEU A 97 6.20 36.55 17.16
C LEU A 97 7.59 37.11 17.50
N SER A 98 8.65 36.53 16.94
CA SER A 98 10.03 37.00 17.14
C SER A 98 10.25 38.42 16.59
N LYS A 99 9.65 38.77 15.44
CA LYS A 99 9.69 40.13 14.88
C LYS A 99 8.91 41.16 15.69
N ARG A 100 7.78 40.78 16.29
CA ARG A 100 6.93 41.71 17.06
C ARG A 100 7.40 41.94 18.49
N PHE A 101 7.84 40.90 19.18
CA PHE A 101 8.11 40.98 20.63
C PHE A 101 9.60 41.07 20.97
N GLY A 102 10.49 40.93 19.98
CA GLY A 102 11.93 40.83 20.22
C GLY A 102 12.27 39.54 20.99
N HIS A 103 13.54 39.18 21.02
CA HIS A 103 14.05 37.89 21.49
C HIS A 103 13.97 37.69 23.03
N LYS A 104 12.85 38.06 23.67
CA LYS A 104 12.60 37.82 25.10
C LYS A 104 11.39 36.91 25.26
N GLY A 105 11.71 35.62 25.40
CA GLY A 105 10.94 34.66 26.18
C GLY A 105 9.83 33.93 25.44
N TYR A 106 10.18 32.81 24.80
CA TYR A 106 9.25 31.70 24.58
C TYR A 106 9.99 30.37 24.79
N ASP A 107 10.42 30.12 26.03
CA ASP A 107 10.54 28.75 26.53
C ASP A 107 9.15 28.37 27.05
N LEU A 108 8.38 27.66 26.23
CA LEU A 108 7.17 26.96 26.67
C LEU A 108 7.34 25.48 26.28
N LEU A 109 7.34 24.67 27.35
CA LEU A 109 7.37 23.21 27.45
C LEU A 109 6.70 22.46 26.29
#